data_AF-Q2UDM3-F1
#
_entry.id   AF-Q2UDM3-F1
#
_cell.length_a   1.000
_cell.length_b   1.000
_cell.length_c   1.000
_cell.angle_alpha   90.00
_cell.angle_beta   90.00
_cell.angle_gamma   90.00
#
_symmetry.space_group_name_H-M   'P 1'
#
loop_
_entity.id
_entity.type
_entity.pdbx_description
1 polymer ?
#
loop_
_entity_poly.entity_id
_entity_poly.type
_entity_poly.pdbx_seq_one_letter_code
_entity_poly.pdbx_strand_id
1 'polypeptide(L)'
;MSNSEDSPSPENVKWQTTWFALVSLGLAAMMQPCGNVLGQRTKNHRFYIRASPVVCAADMVQFIAFVLLGFSPDPQVWLRNVKFELRERFEGESGAKDREAAENAIIIRWILMIMGAYVFQVIKLVAMRGVPWTQAWAMMFVISILFGEILILLVHFLNLDDGSTSTPPLWRSYRFSNAVDHIGLIAISLQFAISYGSLYIFVHKMNDLLRYKGLPDYVNFTILVIFIGVSLSPSFPGYWRYNSH
;
A
#
# COMPACT_ATOMS: atom_id res chain seq x y z
N MET A 1 -48.63 7.27 -27.41
CA MET A 1 -47.19 7.60 -27.44
C MET A 1 -46.68 7.46 -26.02
N SER A 2 -46.03 6.35 -25.71
CA SER A 2 -45.42 6.10 -24.41
C SER A 2 -44.18 6.96 -24.27
N ASN A 3 -44.13 7.78 -23.22
CA ASN A 3 -42.92 8.46 -22.79
C ASN A 3 -41.87 7.38 -22.49
N SER A 4 -40.88 7.24 -23.36
CA SER A 4 -39.66 6.49 -23.06
C SER A 4 -38.99 7.21 -21.90
N GLU A 5 -39.02 6.58 -20.74
CA GLU A 5 -38.25 6.97 -19.57
C GLU A 5 -36.79 7.14 -20.01
N ASP A 6 -36.28 8.37 -19.92
CA ASP A 6 -34.84 8.64 -19.96
C ASP A 6 -34.22 7.85 -18.81
N SER A 7 -33.75 6.64 -19.12
CA SER A 7 -32.86 5.89 -18.24
C SER A 7 -31.71 6.82 -17.86
N PRO A 8 -31.51 7.14 -16.56
CA PRO A 8 -30.48 8.07 -16.17
C PRO A 8 -29.14 7.53 -16.66
N SER A 9 -28.49 8.28 -17.55
CA SER A 9 -27.11 8.03 -17.94
C SER A 9 -26.30 7.79 -16.67
N PRO A 10 -25.42 6.76 -16.62
CA PRO A 10 -24.66 6.48 -15.40
C PRO A 10 -24.00 7.79 -14.95
N GLU A 11 -24.35 8.23 -13.74
CA GLU A 11 -23.87 9.50 -13.18
C GLU A 11 -22.35 9.53 -13.33
N ASN A 12 -21.86 10.36 -14.25
CA ASN A 12 -20.44 10.44 -14.55
C ASN A 12 -19.75 11.07 -13.33
N VAL A 13 -19.19 10.22 -12.48
CA VAL A 13 -18.43 10.65 -11.31
C VAL A 13 -17.24 11.47 -11.78
N LYS A 14 -17.13 12.72 -11.29
CA LYS A 14 -15.99 13.58 -11.59
C LYS A 14 -14.70 12.92 -11.12
N TRP A 15 -13.77 12.70 -12.05
CA TRP A 15 -12.51 12.00 -11.78
C TRP A 15 -11.68 12.64 -10.65
N GLN A 16 -11.78 13.96 -10.47
CA GLN A 16 -11.08 14.68 -9.40
C GLN A 16 -11.52 14.19 -8.02
N THR A 17 -12.83 13.98 -7.83
CA THR A 17 -13.38 13.49 -6.56
C THR A 17 -12.83 12.12 -6.23
N THR A 18 -12.80 11.25 -7.23
CA THR A 18 -12.28 9.88 -7.16
C THR A 18 -10.78 9.87 -6.87
N TRP A 19 -10.02 10.76 -7.52
CA TRP A 19 -8.58 10.93 -7.32
C TRP A 19 -8.23 11.38 -5.90
N PHE A 20 -8.87 12.44 -5.41
CA PHE A 20 -8.58 12.95 -4.06
C PHE A 20 -8.94 11.93 -2.98
N ALA A 21 -10.01 11.15 -3.17
CA ALA A 21 -10.38 10.09 -2.26
C ALA A 21 -9.30 8.98 -2.24
N LEU A 22 -8.82 8.53 -3.40
CA LEU A 22 -7.73 7.55 -3.50
C LEU A 22 -6.42 8.05 -2.90
N VAL A 23 -6.00 9.29 -3.19
CA VAL A 23 -4.76 9.87 -2.66
C VAL A 23 -4.82 9.95 -1.13
N SER A 24 -5.97 10.34 -0.58
CA SER A 24 -6.15 10.39 0.88
C SER A 24 -6.01 9.00 1.51
N LEU A 25 -6.56 7.96 0.87
CA LEU A 25 -6.40 6.57 1.32
C LEU A 25 -4.96 6.07 1.20
N GLY A 26 -4.28 6.41 0.10
CA GLY A 26 -2.86 6.07 -0.08
C GLY A 26 -1.99 6.72 0.99
N LEU A 27 -2.19 8.01 1.28
CA LEU A 27 -1.48 8.71 2.36
C LEU A 27 -1.75 8.08 3.73
N ALA A 28 -2.98 7.68 4.01
CA ALA A 28 -3.31 6.95 5.24
C ALA A 28 -2.52 5.62 5.34
N ALA A 29 -2.43 4.85 4.25
CA ALA A 29 -1.63 3.63 4.21
C ALA A 29 -0.13 3.89 4.41
N MET A 30 0.40 4.98 3.84
CA MET A 30 1.82 5.36 3.98
C MET A 30 2.18 5.77 5.41
N MET A 31 1.30 6.50 6.11
CA MET A 31 1.53 7.01 7.46
C MET A 31 1.33 5.96 8.56
N GLN A 32 0.72 4.83 8.23
CA GLN A 32 0.40 3.83 9.22
C GLN A 32 1.66 3.03 9.65
N PRO A 33 1.81 2.70 10.95
CA PRO A 33 2.80 1.75 11.49
C PRO A 33 2.35 0.29 11.28
N CYS A 34 3.25 -0.60 10.88
CA CYS A 34 3.00 -1.98 10.41
C CYS A 34 4.29 -2.82 10.39
N GLY A 35 5.37 -2.31 10.99
CA GLY A 35 6.70 -2.91 10.88
C GLY A 35 7.23 -2.99 9.45
N ASN A 36 8.02 -4.02 9.21
CA ASN A 36 8.64 -4.39 7.95
C ASN A 36 7.57 -4.76 6.91
N VAL A 37 7.73 -4.23 5.69
CA VAL A 37 6.84 -4.47 4.56
C VAL A 37 7.58 -5.37 3.57
N LEU A 38 6.92 -6.43 3.09
CA LEU A 38 7.52 -7.42 2.20
C LEU A 38 8.84 -8.03 2.71
N GLY A 39 9.00 -8.18 4.03
CA GLY A 39 10.23 -8.70 4.65
C GLY A 39 11.43 -7.75 4.61
N GLN A 40 11.28 -6.51 4.12
CA GLN A 40 12.37 -5.54 4.09
C GLN A 40 12.50 -4.77 5.41
N ARG A 41 13.71 -4.81 6.01
CA ARG A 41 14.04 -4.17 7.29
C ARG A 41 14.33 -2.66 7.21
N THR A 42 14.31 -2.09 6.02
CA THR A 42 14.72 -0.68 5.79
C THR A 42 13.58 0.30 6.07
N LYS A 43 13.67 1.02 7.20
CA LYS A 43 12.63 1.95 7.71
C LYS A 43 12.15 3.00 6.69
N ASN A 44 13.04 3.56 5.87
CA ASN A 44 12.66 4.62 4.91
C ASN A 44 11.91 4.09 3.67
N HIS A 45 12.06 2.82 3.34
CA HIS A 45 11.44 2.25 2.12
C HIS A 45 9.95 1.98 2.29
N ARG A 46 9.52 1.70 3.52
CA ARG A 46 8.12 1.48 3.90
C ARG A 46 7.18 2.59 3.42
N PHE A 47 7.54 3.85 3.66
CA PHE A 47 6.69 5.00 3.33
C PHE A 47 6.39 5.05 1.83
N TYR A 48 7.41 4.85 0.99
CA TYR A 48 7.27 4.91 -0.46
C TYR A 48 6.59 3.67 -1.05
N ILE A 49 6.94 2.48 -0.53
CA ILE A 49 6.43 1.22 -1.07
C ILE A 49 4.92 1.07 -0.83
N ARG A 50 4.40 1.57 0.30
CA ARG A 50 2.96 1.53 0.63
C ARG A 50 2.11 2.57 -0.12
N ALA A 51 2.71 3.45 -0.91
CA ALA A 51 1.97 4.29 -1.84
C ALA A 51 1.28 3.44 -2.94
N SER A 52 1.76 2.21 -3.17
CA SER A 52 1.16 1.28 -4.12
C SER A 52 0.07 0.42 -3.46
N PRO A 53 -1.17 0.41 -4.00
CA PRO A 53 -2.21 -0.50 -3.54
C PRO A 53 -1.87 -1.98 -3.83
N VAL A 54 -1.16 -2.27 -4.92
CA VAL A 54 -0.71 -3.63 -5.26
C VAL A 54 0.25 -4.15 -4.20
N VAL A 55 1.22 -3.33 -3.79
CA VAL A 55 2.19 -3.75 -2.78
C VAL A 55 1.51 -3.88 -1.42
N CYS A 56 0.59 -2.98 -1.07
CA CYS A 56 -0.22 -3.09 0.13
C CYS A 56 -1.01 -4.41 0.22
N ALA A 57 -1.56 -4.88 -0.91
CA ALA A 57 -2.24 -6.18 -0.97
C ALA A 57 -1.24 -7.36 -0.92
N ALA A 58 -0.11 -7.28 -1.63
CA ALA A 58 0.89 -8.32 -1.65
C ALA A 58 1.54 -8.56 -0.27
N ASP A 59 1.77 -7.49 0.49
CA ASP A 59 2.29 -7.56 1.85
C ASP A 59 1.36 -8.32 2.81
N MET A 60 0.04 -8.11 2.67
CA MET A 60 -0.96 -8.91 3.39
C MET A 60 -0.88 -10.39 3.00
N VAL A 61 -0.86 -10.67 1.71
CA VAL A 61 -0.84 -12.04 1.19
C VAL A 61 0.43 -12.77 1.65
N GLN A 62 1.58 -12.09 1.65
CA GLN A 62 2.84 -12.64 2.12
C GLN A 62 2.77 -13.03 3.60
N PHE A 63 2.27 -12.15 4.47
CA PHE A 63 2.13 -12.46 5.88
C PHE A 63 1.14 -13.61 6.13
N ILE A 64 -0.01 -13.60 5.45
CA ILE A 64 -0.99 -14.69 5.55
C ILE A 64 -0.37 -16.01 5.08
N ALA A 65 0.42 -16.00 4.00
CA ALA A 65 1.14 -17.18 3.53
C ALA A 65 2.10 -17.71 4.59
N PHE A 66 2.84 -16.85 5.31
CA PHE A 66 3.71 -17.29 6.41
C PHE A 66 2.92 -17.86 7.59
N VAL A 67 1.80 -17.24 7.97
CA VAL A 67 0.93 -17.78 9.02
C VAL A 67 0.37 -19.17 8.65
N LEU A 68 0.03 -19.38 7.37
CA LEU A 68 -0.45 -20.66 6.87
C LEU A 68 0.67 -21.71 6.77
N LEU A 69 1.88 -21.33 6.37
CA LEU A 69 3.04 -22.23 6.35
C LEU A 69 3.47 -22.65 7.76
N GLY A 70 3.31 -21.74 8.73
CA GLY A 70 3.51 -22.01 10.14
C GLY A 70 2.31 -22.70 10.81
N PHE A 71 1.28 -23.10 10.07
CA PHE A 71 0.13 -23.79 10.64
C PHE A 71 0.54 -25.12 11.27
N SER A 72 0.05 -25.36 12.49
CA SER A 72 0.25 -26.59 13.23
C SER A 72 -1.08 -26.96 13.89
N PRO A 73 -1.46 -28.26 13.90
CA PRO A 73 -2.63 -28.72 14.64
C PRO A 73 -2.55 -28.42 16.14
N ASP A 74 -1.33 -28.35 16.70
CA ASP A 74 -1.09 -27.90 18.06
C ASP A 74 -1.20 -26.36 18.16
N PRO A 75 -2.18 -25.82 18.91
CA PRO A 75 -2.38 -24.38 19.06
C PRO A 75 -1.18 -23.66 19.66
N GLN A 76 -0.40 -24.31 20.54
CA GLN A 76 0.77 -23.68 21.18
C GLN A 76 1.90 -23.50 20.17
N VAL A 77 2.12 -24.51 19.32
CA VAL A 77 3.13 -24.44 18.25
C VAL A 77 2.73 -23.42 17.19
N TRP A 78 1.45 -23.39 16.81
CA TRP A 78 0.94 -22.39 15.86
C TRP A 78 1.08 -20.97 16.41
N LEU A 79 0.67 -20.74 17.66
CA LEU A 79 0.80 -19.45 18.31
C LEU A 79 2.26 -19.00 18.38
N ARG A 80 3.19 -19.91 18.72
CA ARG A 80 4.63 -19.63 18.70
C ARG A 80 5.13 -19.19 17.32
N ASN A 81 4.67 -19.84 16.25
CA ASN A 81 5.04 -19.49 14.87
C ASN A 81 4.48 -18.12 14.47
N VAL A 82 3.24 -17.80 14.85
CA VAL A 82 2.64 -16.47 14.63
C VAL A 82 3.39 -15.40 15.42
N LYS A 83 3.75 -15.66 16.69
CA LYS A 83 4.54 -14.75 17.53
C LYS A 83 5.93 -14.47 16.91
N PHE A 84 6.56 -15.49 16.32
CA PHE A 84 7.84 -15.34 15.62
C PHE A 84 7.72 -14.38 14.43
N GLU A 85 6.73 -14.59 13.55
CA GLU A 85 6.53 -13.75 12.36
C GLU A 85 6.16 -12.30 12.74
N LEU A 86 5.30 -12.11 13.74
CA LEU A 86 4.98 -10.78 14.26
C LEU A 86 6.21 -10.08 14.81
N ARG A 87 7.08 -10.79 15.53
CA ARG A 87 8.32 -10.21 16.04
C ARG A 87 9.29 -9.86 14.93
N GLU A 88 9.50 -10.74 13.96
CA GLU A 88 10.36 -10.47 12.78
C GLU A 88 9.86 -9.24 12.01
N ARG A 89 8.53 -9.07 11.94
CA ARG A 89 7.90 -7.93 11.31
C ARG A 89 8.10 -6.62 12.07
N PHE A 90 7.97 -6.61 13.39
CA PHE A 90 8.11 -5.39 14.22
C PHE A 90 9.50 -5.24 14.88
N GLU A 91 10.49 -6.02 14.43
CA GLU A 91 11.86 -6.02 14.96
C GLU A 91 12.48 -4.61 14.83
N GLY A 92 12.69 -3.94 15.98
CA GLY A 92 13.24 -2.57 16.03
C GLY A 92 12.23 -1.43 16.17
N GLU A 93 10.94 -1.73 16.38
CA GLU A 93 9.90 -0.80 16.83
C GLU A 93 9.54 -0.99 18.34
N SER A 94 9.94 -2.10 18.97
CA SER A 94 9.67 -2.41 20.38
C SER A 94 10.78 -1.92 21.32
N GLY A 95 10.72 -0.64 21.72
CA GLY A 95 11.45 -0.13 22.88
C GLY A 95 10.49 0.03 24.07
N ALA A 96 10.84 -0.47 25.25
CA ALA A 96 10.00 -0.42 26.45
C ALA A 96 9.57 1.00 26.90
N LYS A 97 10.25 2.06 26.45
CA LYS A 97 9.86 3.46 26.68
C LYS A 97 8.76 3.98 25.76
N ASP A 98 8.46 3.29 24.67
CA ASP A 98 7.47 3.70 23.67
C ASP A 98 6.09 3.08 23.90
N ARG A 99 5.90 2.26 24.94
CA ARG A 99 4.66 1.48 25.11
C ARG A 99 3.44 2.35 25.46
N GLU A 100 3.57 3.24 26.44
CA GLU A 100 2.48 4.16 26.83
C GLU A 100 2.20 5.21 25.72
N ALA A 101 3.25 5.67 25.04
CA ALA A 101 3.13 6.54 23.88
C ALA A 101 2.47 5.82 22.69
N ALA A 102 2.79 4.54 22.47
CA ALA A 102 2.18 3.71 21.45
C ALA A 102 0.71 3.42 21.76
N GLU A 103 0.37 3.13 23.01
CA GLU A 103 -1.02 2.91 23.47
C GLU A 103 -1.89 4.15 23.23
N ASN A 104 -1.44 5.32 23.68
CA ASN A 104 -2.12 6.59 23.42
C ASN A 104 -2.21 6.89 21.91
N ALA A 105 -1.15 6.59 21.15
CA ALA A 105 -1.15 6.77 19.72
C ALA A 105 -2.05 5.77 18.97
N ILE A 106 -2.29 4.56 19.50
CA ILE A 106 -3.23 3.59 18.94
C ILE A 106 -4.65 4.10 19.14
N ILE A 107 -5.03 4.50 20.36
CA ILE A 107 -6.39 4.99 20.64
C ILE A 107 -6.70 6.22 19.79
N ILE A 108 -5.78 7.19 19.74
CA ILE A 108 -5.95 8.39 18.91
C ILE A 108 -6.06 8.02 17.43
N ARG A 109 -5.27 7.05 16.93
CA ARG A 109 -5.38 6.58 15.55
C ARG A 109 -6.71 5.92 15.24
N TRP A 110 -7.23 5.09 16.13
CA TRP A 110 -8.55 4.48 15.95
C TRP A 110 -9.68 5.51 15.98
N ILE A 111 -9.59 6.50 16.87
CA ILE A 111 -10.52 7.63 16.89
C ILE A 111 -10.41 8.43 15.59
N LEU A 112 -9.22 8.79 15.12
CA LEU A 112 -9.02 9.50 13.85
C LEU A 112 -9.42 8.67 12.62
N MET A 113 -9.30 7.35 12.68
CA MET A 113 -9.71 6.46 11.61
C MET A 113 -11.23 6.37 11.52
N ILE A 114 -11.92 6.22 12.67
CA ILE A 114 -13.38 6.10 12.75
C ILE A 114 -14.08 7.45 12.55
N MET A 115 -13.61 8.50 13.24
CA MET A 115 -14.19 9.85 13.19
C MET A 115 -13.71 10.67 12.00
N GLY A 116 -12.53 10.36 11.46
CA GLY A 116 -11.87 11.19 10.46
C GLY A 116 -12.18 10.82 9.02
N ALA A 117 -11.42 11.42 8.12
CA ALA A 117 -11.60 11.33 6.68
C ALA A 117 -11.58 9.89 6.13
N TYR A 118 -10.98 8.92 6.83
CA TYR A 118 -10.83 7.57 6.33
C TYR A 118 -12.17 6.88 6.02
N VAL A 119 -13.05 6.68 7.02
CA VAL A 119 -14.34 5.99 6.82
C VAL A 119 -15.21 6.74 5.80
N PHE A 120 -15.25 8.08 5.88
CA PHE A 120 -16.02 8.88 4.94
C PHE A 120 -15.53 8.77 3.48
N GLN A 121 -14.22 8.75 3.24
CA GLN A 121 -13.66 8.59 1.90
C GLN A 121 -13.94 7.20 1.33
N VAL A 122 -13.89 6.16 2.17
CA VAL A 122 -14.23 4.78 1.76
C VAL A 122 -15.71 4.68 1.39
N ILE A 123 -16.62 5.13 2.27
CA ILE A 123 -18.06 5.11 2.01
C ILE A 123 -18.37 5.87 0.73
N LYS A 124 -17.78 7.06 0.56
CA LYS A 124 -17.98 7.89 -0.63
C LYS A 124 -17.53 7.16 -1.91
N LEU A 125 -16.37 6.51 -1.89
CA LEU A 125 -15.84 5.75 -3.04
C LEU A 125 -16.68 4.50 -3.37
N VAL A 126 -17.14 3.78 -2.34
CA VAL A 126 -17.98 2.58 -2.53
C VAL A 126 -19.40 2.94 -2.98
N ALA A 127 -19.92 4.09 -2.55
CA ALA A 127 -21.22 4.60 -2.98
C ALA A 127 -21.23 5.11 -4.43
N MET A 128 -20.09 5.51 -4.99
CA MET A 128 -19.97 5.94 -6.38
C MET A 128 -20.26 4.78 -7.34
N ARG A 129 -21.23 4.94 -8.23
CA ARG A 129 -21.50 3.96 -9.30
C ARG A 129 -20.61 4.25 -10.53
N GLY A 130 -20.21 3.21 -11.25
CA GLY A 130 -19.48 3.33 -12.51
C GLY A 130 -17.94 3.42 -12.42
N VAL A 131 -17.35 3.28 -11.23
CA VAL A 131 -15.87 3.30 -11.04
C VAL A 131 -15.33 2.02 -10.37
N PRO A 132 -15.64 0.81 -10.89
CA PRO A 132 -15.30 -0.46 -10.24
C PRO A 132 -13.79 -0.67 -10.05
N TRP A 133 -12.98 -0.21 -11.00
CA TRP A 133 -11.52 -0.29 -10.89
C TRP A 133 -10.99 0.56 -9.74
N THR A 134 -11.47 1.80 -9.61
CA THR A 134 -11.09 2.67 -8.50
C THR A 134 -11.51 2.09 -7.16
N GLN A 135 -12.70 1.49 -7.10
CA GLN A 135 -13.17 0.81 -5.90
C GLN A 135 -12.24 -0.34 -5.53
N ALA A 136 -11.79 -1.15 -6.49
CA ALA A 136 -10.82 -2.21 -6.24
C ALA A 136 -9.51 -1.66 -5.66
N TRP A 137 -8.96 -0.59 -6.24
CA TRP A 137 -7.75 0.08 -5.72
C TRP A 137 -7.94 0.62 -4.30
N ALA A 138 -9.08 1.25 -4.04
CA ALA A 138 -9.42 1.76 -2.71
C ALA A 138 -9.52 0.62 -1.69
N MET A 139 -10.16 -0.49 -2.05
CA MET A 139 -10.31 -1.65 -1.17
C MET A 139 -8.96 -2.29 -0.83
N MET A 140 -7.99 -2.34 -1.76
CA MET A 140 -6.63 -2.80 -1.46
C MET A 140 -5.97 -1.97 -0.36
N PHE A 141 -6.10 -0.64 -0.40
CA PHE A 141 -5.61 0.22 0.68
C PHE A 141 -6.36 -0.01 1.99
N VAL A 142 -7.69 -0.06 1.94
CA VAL A 142 -8.53 -0.23 3.13
C VAL A 142 -8.20 -1.52 3.86
N ILE A 143 -8.12 -2.64 3.14
CA ILE A 143 -7.82 -3.94 3.71
C ILE A 143 -6.40 -3.94 4.29
N SER A 144 -5.42 -3.36 3.59
CA SER A 144 -4.04 -3.24 4.10
C SER A 144 -3.94 -2.37 5.36
N ILE A 145 -4.73 -1.29 5.44
CA ILE A 145 -4.80 -0.44 6.62
C ILE A 145 -5.39 -1.22 7.80
N LEU A 146 -6.56 -1.83 7.62
CA LEU A 146 -7.18 -2.64 8.66
C LEU A 146 -6.27 -3.77 9.14
N PHE A 147 -5.60 -4.44 8.20
CA PHE A 147 -4.65 -5.49 8.50
C PHE A 147 -3.49 -5.00 9.37
N GLY A 148 -2.86 -3.88 9.02
CA GLY A 148 -1.80 -3.29 9.82
C GLY A 148 -2.23 -3.00 11.26
N GLU A 149 -3.43 -2.45 11.46
CA GLU A 149 -3.97 -2.17 12.79
C GLU A 149 -4.24 -3.45 13.58
N ILE A 150 -4.78 -4.48 12.93
CA ILE A 150 -5.00 -5.80 13.54
C ILE A 150 -3.67 -6.41 13.99
N LEU A 151 -2.62 -6.29 13.18
CA LEU A 151 -1.30 -6.80 13.56
C LEU A 151 -0.72 -6.08 14.79
N ILE A 152 -0.83 -4.75 14.87
CA ILE A 152 -0.37 -4.00 16.06
C ILE A 152 -1.14 -4.43 17.29
N LEU A 153 -2.47 -4.52 17.17
CA LEU A 153 -3.33 -4.98 18.23
C LEU A 153 -2.92 -6.39 18.67
N LEU A 154 -2.62 -7.28 17.72
CA LEU A 154 -2.16 -8.64 18.02
C LEU A 154 -0.80 -8.66 18.72
N VAL A 155 0.16 -7.84 18.31
CA VAL A 155 1.46 -7.68 19.01
C VAL A 155 1.25 -7.24 20.45
N HIS A 156 0.35 -6.28 20.67
CA HIS A 156 0.03 -5.76 21.99
C HIS A 156 -0.64 -6.82 22.87
N PHE A 157 -1.67 -7.50 22.37
CA PHE A 157 -2.37 -8.56 23.10
C PHE A 157 -1.49 -9.77 23.41
N LEU A 158 -0.56 -10.12 22.52
CA LEU A 158 0.35 -11.25 22.70
C LEU A 158 1.58 -10.95 23.55
N ASN A 159 1.72 -9.69 24.01
CA ASN A 159 2.80 -9.18 24.85
C ASN A 159 4.17 -9.73 24.44
N LEU A 160 4.58 -9.49 23.19
CA LEU A 160 5.80 -10.06 22.60
C LEU A 160 7.13 -9.59 23.26
N ASP A 161 7.08 -8.88 24.38
CA ASP A 161 8.21 -8.26 25.09
C ASP A 161 8.98 -9.21 26.02
N ASP A 162 8.60 -10.49 26.14
CA ASP A 162 9.20 -11.43 27.11
C ASP A 162 10.68 -11.80 26.84
N GLY A 163 11.39 -11.10 25.94
CA GLY A 163 12.83 -11.28 25.72
C GLY A 163 13.28 -12.67 25.22
N SER A 164 12.36 -13.64 25.08
CA SER A 164 12.72 -15.00 24.68
C SER A 164 13.19 -15.01 23.24
N THR A 165 14.45 -15.35 22.99
CA THR A 165 14.99 -15.59 21.65
C THR A 165 14.26 -16.79 21.07
N SER A 166 13.33 -16.54 20.16
CA SER A 166 12.59 -17.61 19.50
C SER A 166 13.51 -18.19 18.43
N THR A 167 13.88 -19.46 18.60
CA THR A 167 14.55 -20.25 17.56
C THR A 167 13.71 -20.20 16.28
N PRO A 168 14.32 -19.99 15.10
CA PRO A 168 13.57 -19.93 13.86
C PRO A 168 12.79 -21.22 13.65
N PRO A 169 11.51 -21.14 13.26
CA PRO A 169 10.68 -22.32 13.08
C PRO A 169 11.15 -23.11 11.85
N LEU A 170 10.96 -24.43 11.88
CA LEU A 170 11.42 -25.36 10.82
C LEU A 170 10.96 -24.95 9.42
N TRP A 171 9.73 -24.44 9.29
CA TRP A 171 9.17 -24.02 7.99
C TRP A 171 9.92 -22.85 7.36
N ARG A 172 10.64 -22.03 8.14
CA ARG A 172 11.45 -20.92 7.61
C ARG A 172 12.64 -21.44 6.80
N SER A 173 13.07 -22.69 7.02
CA SER A 173 14.14 -23.35 6.25
C SER A 173 13.69 -23.95 4.91
N TYR A 174 12.39 -23.99 4.63
CA TYR A 174 11.85 -24.64 3.44
C TYR A 174 12.04 -23.77 2.19
N ARG A 175 12.24 -24.39 1.02
CA ARG A 175 12.35 -23.64 -0.25
C ARG A 175 11.12 -22.77 -0.55
N PHE A 176 9.95 -23.17 -0.05
CA PHE A 176 8.71 -22.43 -0.24
C PHE A 176 8.68 -21.11 0.55
N SER A 177 9.30 -21.02 1.74
CA SER A 177 9.40 -19.76 2.48
C SER A 177 10.21 -18.73 1.68
N ASN A 178 11.32 -19.17 1.07
CA ASN A 178 12.14 -18.34 0.20
C ASN A 178 11.38 -17.89 -1.06
N ALA A 179 10.51 -18.73 -1.62
CA ALA A 179 9.65 -18.33 -2.73
C ALA A 179 8.64 -17.25 -2.31
N VAL A 180 8.09 -17.34 -1.09
CA VAL A 180 7.16 -16.35 -0.53
C VAL A 180 7.85 -15.00 -0.30
N ASP A 181 9.12 -14.98 0.10
CA ASP A 181 9.91 -13.74 0.20
C ASP A 181 10.06 -13.03 -1.17
N HIS A 182 10.03 -13.77 -2.28
CA HIS A 182 10.11 -13.19 -3.63
C HIS A 182 8.76 -12.64 -4.16
N ILE A 183 7.63 -12.86 -3.48
CA ILE A 183 6.33 -12.28 -3.86
C ILE A 183 6.41 -10.75 -3.90
N GLY A 184 7.20 -10.16 -2.99
CA GLY A 184 7.42 -8.71 -2.97
C GLY A 184 8.06 -8.16 -4.25
N LEU A 185 9.03 -8.88 -4.82
CA LEU A 185 9.65 -8.50 -6.10
C LEU A 185 8.64 -8.55 -7.24
N ILE A 186 7.78 -9.56 -7.26
CA ILE A 186 6.72 -9.69 -8.28
C ILE A 186 5.73 -8.53 -8.15
N ALA A 187 5.29 -8.20 -6.93
CA ALA A 187 4.36 -7.10 -6.67
C ALA A 187 4.95 -5.73 -7.05
N ILE A 188 6.21 -5.48 -6.72
CA ILE A 188 6.92 -4.27 -7.11
C ILE A 188 7.06 -4.20 -8.64
N SER A 189 7.46 -5.30 -9.28
CA SER A 189 7.60 -5.38 -10.74
C SER A 189 6.26 -5.14 -11.45
N LEU A 190 5.18 -5.72 -10.92
CA LEU A 190 3.83 -5.53 -11.41
C LEU A 190 3.38 -4.06 -11.27
N GLN A 191 3.67 -3.43 -10.13
CA GLN A 191 3.37 -2.01 -9.94
C GLN A 191 4.14 -1.15 -10.95
N PHE A 192 5.42 -1.42 -11.20
CA PHE A 192 6.20 -0.72 -12.21
C PHE A 192 5.62 -0.90 -13.62
N ALA A 193 5.21 -2.11 -13.98
CA ALA A 193 4.58 -2.38 -15.28
C ALA A 193 3.26 -1.60 -15.45
N ILE A 194 2.42 -1.55 -14.41
CA ILE A 194 1.14 -0.80 -14.43
C ILE A 194 1.41 0.70 -14.54
N SER A 195 2.35 1.24 -13.75
CA SER A 195 2.74 2.64 -13.82
C SER A 195 3.29 3.02 -15.21
N TYR A 196 4.16 2.19 -15.79
CA TYR A 196 4.70 2.42 -17.12
C TYR A 196 3.63 2.34 -18.21
N GLY A 197 2.75 1.33 -18.16
CA GLY A 197 1.65 1.17 -19.11
C GLY A 197 0.65 2.32 -19.06
N SER A 198 0.29 2.78 -17.85
CA SER A 198 -0.59 3.94 -17.68
C SER A 198 0.04 5.25 -18.18
N LEU A 199 1.34 5.45 -17.95
CA LEU A 199 2.08 6.59 -18.50
C LEU A 199 2.09 6.56 -20.04
N TYR A 200 2.33 5.39 -20.64
CA TYR A 200 2.32 5.22 -22.08
C TYR A 200 0.95 5.58 -22.69
N ILE A 201 -0.14 5.06 -22.11
CA ILE A 201 -1.51 5.36 -22.55
C ILE A 201 -1.81 6.85 -22.41
N PHE A 202 -1.44 7.46 -21.28
CA PHE A 202 -1.65 8.88 -21.03
C PHE A 202 -0.93 9.74 -22.07
N VAL A 203 0.35 9.46 -22.32
CA VAL A 203 1.16 10.14 -23.32
C VAL A 203 0.54 10.02 -24.71
N HIS A 204 0.11 8.81 -25.11
CA HIS A 204 -0.51 8.60 -26.41
C HIS A 204 -1.81 9.40 -26.56
N LYS A 205 -2.70 9.35 -25.57
CA LYS A 205 -3.97 10.09 -25.59
C LYS A 205 -3.77 11.60 -25.58
N MET A 206 -2.78 12.07 -24.83
CA MET A 206 -2.43 13.48 -24.79
C MET A 206 -1.87 13.96 -26.14
N ASN A 207 -1.02 13.16 -26.78
CA ASN A 207 -0.52 13.44 -28.12
C ASN A 207 -1.66 13.51 -29.16
N ASP A 208 -2.61 12.57 -29.11
CA ASP A 208 -3.81 12.58 -29.97
C ASP A 208 -4.64 13.86 -29.78
N LEU A 209 -4.85 14.28 -28.53
CA LEU A 209 -5.58 15.51 -28.19
C LEU A 209 -4.87 16.78 -28.65
N LEU A 210 -3.54 16.82 -28.52
CA LEU A 210 -2.72 17.97 -28.92
C LEU A 210 -2.68 18.09 -30.45
N ARG A 211 -2.60 16.96 -31.18
CA ARG A 211 -2.74 16.93 -32.64
C ARG A 211 -4.12 17.39 -33.10
N TYR A 212 -5.19 16.94 -32.44
CA TYR A 212 -6.55 17.37 -32.75
C TYR A 212 -6.74 18.89 -32.61
N LYS A 213 -6.07 19.51 -31.63
CA LYS A 213 -6.12 20.97 -31.42
C LYS A 213 -5.17 21.77 -32.33
N GLY A 214 -4.44 21.12 -33.23
CA GLY A 214 -3.51 21.77 -34.15
C GLY A 214 -2.30 22.43 -33.47
N LEU A 215 -1.93 21.96 -32.26
CA LEU A 215 -0.73 22.46 -31.59
C LEU A 215 0.53 21.93 -32.30
N PRO A 216 1.59 22.76 -32.40
CA PRO A 216 2.82 22.36 -33.06
C PRO A 216 3.59 21.29 -32.28
N ASP A 217 4.25 20.39 -33.00
CA ASP A 217 4.85 19.15 -32.48
C ASP A 217 5.92 19.37 -31.39
N TYR A 218 6.57 20.54 -31.34
CA TYR A 218 7.56 20.86 -30.31
C TYR A 218 6.93 21.03 -28.91
N VAL A 219 5.65 21.42 -28.81
CA VAL A 219 4.92 21.50 -27.54
C VAL A 219 4.64 20.09 -27.00
N ASN A 220 4.29 19.17 -27.89
CA ASN A 220 4.14 17.74 -27.58
C ASN A 220 5.45 17.15 -27.04
N PHE A 221 6.56 17.41 -27.72
CA PHE A 221 7.89 16.96 -27.30
C PHE A 221 8.30 17.54 -25.94
N THR A 222 8.01 18.81 -25.68
CA THR A 222 8.34 19.47 -24.42
C THR A 222 7.55 18.89 -23.24
N ILE A 223 6.25 18.68 -23.40
CA ILE A 223 5.40 18.08 -22.35
C ILE A 223 5.85 16.63 -22.08
N LEU A 224 6.19 15.87 -23.13
CA LEU A 224 6.71 14.51 -23.02
C LEU A 224 8.03 14.47 -22.21
N VAL A 225 8.98 15.36 -22.53
CA VAL A 225 10.28 15.44 -21.85
C VAL A 225 10.11 15.84 -20.38
N ILE A 226 9.22 16.79 -20.08
CA ILE A 226 8.92 17.20 -18.70
C ILE A 226 8.32 16.03 -17.91
N PHE A 227 7.33 15.32 -18.47
CA PHE A 227 6.69 14.19 -17.78
C PHE A 227 7.64 13.01 -17.57
N ILE A 228 8.45 12.66 -18.56
CA ILE A 228 9.47 11.60 -18.45
C ILE A 228 10.54 12.01 -17.43
N GLY A 229 11.00 13.26 -17.47
CA GLY A 229 11.97 13.79 -16.51
C GLY A 229 11.46 13.77 -15.07
N VAL A 230 10.21 14.16 -14.83
CA VAL A 230 9.58 14.10 -13.50
C VAL A 230 9.37 12.66 -13.04
N SER A 231 8.97 11.75 -13.94
CA SER A 231 8.68 10.35 -13.59
C SER A 231 9.95 9.51 -13.34
N LEU A 232 11.08 9.86 -13.95
CA LEU A 232 12.38 9.21 -13.77
C LEU A 232 13.23 9.84 -12.64
N SER A 233 12.84 11.02 -12.15
CA SER A 233 13.55 11.73 -11.09
C SER A 233 13.76 10.92 -9.79
N PRO A 234 12.81 10.08 -9.31
CA PRO A 234 13.05 9.28 -8.11
C PRO A 234 14.04 8.11 -8.33
N SER A 235 14.44 7.83 -9.58
CA SER A 235 15.39 6.76 -9.93
C SER A 235 16.86 7.20 -9.94
N PHE A 236 17.17 8.47 -9.63
CA PHE A 236 18.55 8.96 -9.50
C PHE A 236 18.86 9.43 -8.05
N PRO A 237 19.18 8.51 -7.12
CA PRO A 237 19.66 8.88 -5.77
C PRO A 237 21.06 9.50 -5.76
N GLY A 238 21.74 9.59 -6.91
CA GLY A 238 23.20 9.79 -6.97
C GLY A 238 23.70 11.23 -7.07
N TYR A 239 22.86 12.23 -7.37
CA TYR A 239 23.40 13.53 -7.84
C TYR A 239 23.33 14.70 -6.85
N TRP A 240 22.73 14.55 -5.67
CA TRP A 240 22.64 15.63 -4.67
C TRP A 240 23.61 15.52 -3.50
N ARG A 241 24.68 14.71 -3.65
CA ARG A 241 25.69 14.51 -2.59
C ARG A 241 27.08 15.01 -2.99
N TYR A 242 27.16 16.20 -3.58
CA TYR A 242 28.41 16.95 -3.70
C TYR A 242 28.10 18.45 -3.75
N ASN A 243 27.95 19.05 -2.56
CA ASN A 243 28.39 20.42 -2.24
C ASN A 243 27.88 20.82 -0.85
N SER A 244 28.61 20.37 0.16
CA SER A 244 28.72 21.09 1.43
C SER A 244 30.10 20.76 1.99
N HIS A 245 31.10 21.49 1.49
CA HIS A 245 32.28 21.83 2.27
C HIS A 245 31.90 22.93 3.26
#